data_AF-A0AAX6GZ95-F1
#
_entry.id   AF-A0AAX6GZ95-F1
#
_cell.length_a   1.000
_cell.length_b   1.000
_cell.length_c   1.000
_cell.angle_alpha   90.00
_cell.angle_beta   90.00
_cell.angle_gamma   90.00
#
_symmetry.space_group_name_H-M   'P 1'
#
loop_
_entity.id
_entity.type
_entity.pdbx_description
1 polymer ?
#
loop_
_entity_poly.entity_id
_entity_poly.type
_entity_poly.pdbx_seq_one_letter_code
_entity_poly.pdbx_strand_id
1 'polypeptide(L)'
;MENPNKRKNKDGGFEANVMAILDSTGVREDRDLHDDRLSFLEAVRAGALLSGTPSPPSWKMFDAIFQILRESNSLELAMASYQLLIDLDKHYPRVYLKSLDRSNSSSIGVDELVVVKEAWSPFILDSDSIHFEGGGTCKNSFHVDSLPIENLLLFQYLVSILEADFLPRHALYKESLDWALFRESLLNMLLGSRRLSFKTLVKECITIISKRCHQHTGISFRELKDATNLTGSAKMAHDCDVALSFSATQIERETCSSMQSFMSLIMELDMIRKEADLHGLTSRADGLRIPLLEIILDELTYNTDYISPFLEVFSEPRWKLEIVLQYFSKYSLKNSIRTRRAKESPDDATFAGILSYFSAAVSIKNIAKKTSLEVAQLLLAHAFQAYLSLQHDQKHNASFAEKIGSTSQYEICNALISAFQNIRKIDEDSDITPFQKEALFTAASIVSQKS
;
A
#
# COMPACT_ATOMS: atom_id res chain seq x y z
N MET A 1 -30.27 -26.10 31.23
CA MET A 1 -30.74 -24.79 30.73
C MET A 1 -30.12 -23.72 31.62
N GLU A 2 -28.98 -23.18 31.21
CA GLU A 2 -28.39 -22.02 31.89
C GLU A 2 -29.04 -20.73 31.41
N ASN A 3 -29.30 -19.85 32.37
CA ASN A 3 -30.06 -18.61 32.19
C ASN A 3 -29.24 -17.60 31.36
N PRO A 4 -29.71 -17.13 30.19
CA PRO A 4 -28.96 -16.24 29.29
C PRO A 4 -28.60 -14.88 29.89
N ASN A 5 -29.20 -14.49 31.03
CA ASN A 5 -28.90 -13.25 31.75
C ASN A 5 -27.59 -13.28 32.56
N LYS A 6 -26.91 -14.42 32.73
CA LYS A 6 -25.64 -14.48 33.48
C LYS A 6 -24.42 -14.02 32.69
N ARG A 7 -24.46 -13.99 31.34
CA ARG A 7 -23.32 -13.53 30.53
C ARG A 7 -23.16 -12.00 30.57
N LYS A 8 -24.26 -11.23 30.58
CA LYS A 8 -24.21 -9.76 30.57
C LYS A 8 -23.61 -9.11 31.82
N ASN A 9 -23.63 -9.76 32.99
CA ASN A 9 -23.09 -9.18 34.23
C ASN A 9 -21.60 -9.49 34.49
N LYS A 10 -20.99 -10.44 33.79
CA LYS A 10 -19.56 -10.76 33.96
C LYS A 10 -18.65 -9.83 33.16
N ASP A 11 -19.02 -9.51 31.92
CA ASP A 11 -18.20 -8.66 31.04
C ASP A 11 -18.15 -7.21 31.52
N GLY A 12 -19.25 -6.69 32.08
CA GLY A 12 -19.27 -5.31 32.62
C GLY A 12 -18.34 -5.09 33.82
N GLY A 13 -18.07 -6.12 34.62
CA GLY A 13 -17.12 -6.05 35.73
C GLY A 13 -15.66 -6.06 35.27
N PHE A 14 -15.33 -6.89 34.28
CA PHE A 14 -14.00 -6.89 33.67
C PHE A 14 -13.72 -5.58 32.95
N GLU A 15 -14.66 -5.09 32.13
CA GLU A 15 -14.55 -3.79 31.45
C GLU A 15 -14.29 -2.68 32.45
N ALA A 16 -15.12 -2.56 33.49
CA ALA A 16 -14.98 -1.51 34.50
C ALA A 16 -13.63 -1.59 35.22
N ASN A 17 -13.19 -2.78 35.61
CA ASN A 17 -11.92 -2.97 36.33
C ASN A 17 -10.71 -2.58 35.47
N VAL A 18 -10.70 -2.98 34.19
CA VAL A 18 -9.59 -2.67 33.29
C VAL A 18 -9.59 -1.19 32.89
N MET A 19 -10.76 -0.62 32.59
CA MET A 19 -10.86 0.81 32.27
C MET A 19 -10.51 1.70 33.47
N ALA A 20 -10.72 1.23 34.71
CA ALA A 20 -10.33 1.95 35.92
C ALA A 20 -8.81 2.11 36.08
N ILE A 21 -7.99 1.29 35.42
CA ILE A 21 -6.52 1.45 35.40
C ILE A 21 -6.16 2.81 34.79
N LEU A 22 -6.90 3.25 33.78
CA LEU A 22 -6.71 4.54 33.11
C LEU A 22 -7.36 5.72 33.84
N ASP A 23 -8.11 5.49 34.92
CA ASP A 23 -8.81 6.54 35.65
C ASP A 23 -7.82 7.35 36.51
N SER A 24 -7.32 8.44 35.94
CA SER A 24 -6.35 9.34 36.56
C SER A 24 -7.04 10.41 37.42
N THR A 25 -7.87 10.01 38.38
CA THR A 25 -8.45 10.94 39.38
C THR A 25 -7.38 11.35 40.41
N GLY A 26 -6.46 12.24 40.02
CA GLY A 26 -5.41 12.81 40.87
C GLY A 26 -4.28 13.47 40.06
N VAL A 27 -3.41 14.25 40.73
CA VAL A 27 -2.14 14.72 40.12
C VAL A 27 -1.19 13.53 40.13
N ARG A 28 -0.97 12.90 38.98
CA ARG A 28 -0.01 11.79 38.80
C ARG A 28 1.26 12.29 38.11
N GLU A 29 2.39 11.69 38.42
CA GLU A 29 3.63 11.95 37.69
C GLU A 29 3.58 11.27 36.30
N ASP A 30 4.33 11.77 35.33
CA ASP A 30 4.35 11.22 33.95
C ASP A 30 4.72 9.72 33.91
N ARG A 31 5.50 9.24 34.89
CA ARG A 31 5.88 7.83 35.02
C ARG A 31 4.70 6.95 35.43
N ASP A 32 3.91 7.40 36.39
CA ASP A 32 2.73 6.65 36.86
C ASP A 32 1.74 6.46 35.71
N LEU A 33 1.51 7.50 34.90
CA LEU A 33 0.64 7.43 33.73
C LEU A 33 1.16 6.48 32.65
N HIS A 34 2.48 6.36 32.48
CA HIS A 34 3.08 5.41 31.53
C HIS A 34 2.88 3.96 32.00
N ASP A 35 3.21 3.68 33.26
CA ASP A 35 3.07 2.34 33.86
C ASP A 35 1.60 1.88 33.90
N ASP A 36 0.66 2.79 34.19
CA ASP A 36 -0.78 2.53 34.14
C ASP A 36 -1.23 2.14 32.72
N ARG A 37 -0.76 2.88 31.70
CA ARG A 37 -1.10 2.58 30.30
C ARG A 37 -0.54 1.22 29.88
N LEU A 38 0.70 0.88 30.25
CA LEU A 38 1.25 -0.46 29.99
C LEU A 38 0.46 -1.56 30.71
N SER A 39 0.13 -1.33 31.99
CA SER A 39 -0.67 -2.27 32.78
C SER A 39 -2.06 -2.49 32.18
N PHE A 40 -2.68 -1.43 31.66
CA PHE A 40 -3.94 -1.51 30.92
C PHE A 40 -3.79 -2.37 29.65
N LEU A 41 -2.76 -2.12 28.82
CA LEU A 41 -2.53 -2.89 27.59
C LEU A 41 -2.33 -4.38 27.89
N GLU A 42 -1.53 -4.73 28.91
CA GLU A 42 -1.32 -6.12 29.32
C GLU A 42 -2.59 -6.76 29.90
N ALA A 43 -3.39 -6.01 30.66
CA ALA A 43 -4.67 -6.51 31.18
C ALA A 43 -5.65 -6.84 30.05
N VAL A 44 -5.73 -5.99 29.02
CA VAL A 44 -6.55 -6.28 27.83
C VAL A 44 -6.00 -7.49 27.07
N ARG A 45 -4.68 -7.56 26.85
CA ARG A 45 -4.04 -8.72 26.18
C ARG A 45 -4.34 -10.03 26.92
N ALA A 46 -4.17 -10.03 28.25
CA ALA A 46 -4.40 -11.22 29.07
C ALA A 46 -5.87 -11.66 29.04
N GLY A 47 -6.82 -10.71 29.13
CA GLY A 47 -8.25 -11.02 29.10
C GLY A 47 -8.75 -11.50 27.73
N ALA A 48 -8.30 -10.85 26.66
CA ALA A 48 -8.82 -11.06 25.32
C ALA A 48 -8.11 -12.16 24.53
N LEU A 49 -6.82 -12.40 24.77
CA LEU A 49 -6.03 -13.33 23.95
C LEU A 49 -5.52 -14.55 24.72
N LEU A 50 -5.24 -14.40 26.02
CA LEU A 50 -4.57 -15.46 26.82
C LEU A 50 -5.49 -16.17 27.82
N SER A 51 -6.70 -15.65 28.02
CA SER A 51 -7.67 -16.21 28.97
C SER A 51 -8.16 -17.61 28.54
N GLY A 52 -8.51 -18.46 29.50
CA GLY A 52 -9.12 -19.77 29.23
C GLY A 52 -10.50 -19.70 28.57
N THR A 53 -11.16 -18.54 28.65
CA THR A 53 -12.37 -18.20 27.88
C THR A 53 -12.19 -16.79 27.32
N PRO A 54 -11.46 -16.62 26.21
CA PRO A 54 -11.17 -15.30 25.64
C PRO A 54 -12.45 -14.67 25.12
N SER A 55 -12.66 -13.38 25.43
CA SER A 55 -13.78 -12.58 24.95
C SER A 55 -13.26 -11.33 24.24
N PRO A 56 -13.95 -10.84 23.19
CA PRO A 56 -13.52 -9.65 22.48
C PRO A 56 -13.53 -8.43 23.43
N PRO A 57 -12.52 -7.54 23.37
CA PRO A 57 -12.54 -6.29 24.12
C PRO A 57 -13.76 -5.45 23.76
N SER A 58 -14.20 -4.61 24.70
CA SER A 58 -15.26 -3.64 24.41
C SER A 58 -14.78 -2.55 23.46
N TRP A 59 -15.70 -1.87 22.79
CA TRP A 59 -15.36 -0.75 21.90
C TRP A 59 -14.60 0.38 22.62
N LYS A 60 -14.84 0.58 23.93
CA LYS A 60 -14.11 1.56 24.75
C LYS A 60 -12.67 1.13 25.01
N MET A 61 -12.44 -0.17 25.20
CA MET A 61 -11.09 -0.71 25.36
C MET A 61 -10.30 -0.56 24.06
N PHE A 62 -10.91 -0.91 22.92
CA PHE A 62 -10.29 -0.68 21.61
C PHE A 62 -9.97 0.80 21.37
N ASP A 63 -10.93 1.70 21.62
CA ASP A 63 -10.71 3.13 21.48
C ASP A 63 -9.58 3.62 22.38
N ALA A 64 -9.54 3.18 23.65
CA ALA A 64 -8.46 3.52 24.57
C ALA A 64 -7.08 3.04 24.08
N ILE A 65 -6.95 1.80 23.59
CA ILE A 65 -5.69 1.31 23.01
C ILE A 65 -5.28 2.17 21.82
N PHE A 66 -6.23 2.49 20.94
CA PHE A 66 -5.99 3.33 19.77
C PHE A 66 -5.59 4.76 20.14
N GLN A 67 -6.21 5.37 21.16
CA GLN A 67 -5.80 6.67 21.67
C GLN A 67 -4.40 6.62 22.29
N ILE A 68 -4.05 5.56 23.03
CA ILE A 68 -2.69 5.39 23.57
C ILE A 68 -1.68 5.33 22.43
N LEU A 69 -1.95 4.61 21.34
CA LEU A 69 -1.08 4.63 20.15
C LEU A 69 -0.94 6.05 19.59
N ARG A 70 -2.07 6.72 19.34
CA ARG A 70 -2.12 8.04 18.70
C ARG A 70 -1.44 9.15 19.51
N GLU A 71 -1.53 9.08 20.83
CA GLU A 71 -1.07 10.11 21.76
C GLU A 71 0.19 9.69 22.53
N SER A 72 0.79 8.55 22.17
CA SER A 72 2.02 8.10 22.81
C SER A 72 3.18 9.06 22.50
N ASN A 73 4.04 9.22 23.50
CA ASN A 73 5.32 9.92 23.42
C ASN A 73 6.47 8.96 23.78
N SER A 74 6.18 7.66 23.77
CA SER A 74 7.03 6.57 24.23
C SER A 74 6.97 5.47 23.19
N LEU A 75 8.13 5.09 22.66
CA LEU A 75 8.27 4.00 21.70
C LEU A 75 7.70 2.68 22.25
N GLU A 76 7.87 2.42 23.54
CA GLU A 76 7.36 1.21 24.19
C GLU A 76 5.83 1.16 24.17
N LEU A 77 5.17 2.27 24.54
CA LEU A 77 3.71 2.37 24.49
C LEU A 77 3.19 2.28 23.05
N ALA A 78 3.86 2.97 22.11
CA ALA A 78 3.50 2.93 20.70
C ALA A 78 3.55 1.51 20.14
N MET A 79 4.67 0.81 20.37
CA MET A 79 4.86 -0.57 19.91
C MET A 79 3.91 -1.55 20.60
N ALA A 80 3.71 -1.43 21.92
CA ALA A 80 2.82 -2.30 22.67
C ALA A 80 1.35 -2.15 22.23
N SER A 81 0.90 -0.92 22.03
CA SER A 81 -0.45 -0.63 21.52
C SER A 81 -0.63 -1.10 20.08
N TYR A 82 0.33 -0.81 19.20
CA TYR A 82 0.32 -1.26 17.81
C TYR A 82 0.21 -2.79 17.73
N GLN A 83 1.08 -3.52 18.42
CA GLN A 83 1.08 -4.98 18.39
C GLN A 83 -0.22 -5.56 18.96
N LEU A 84 -0.72 -4.99 20.05
CA LEU A 84 -1.98 -5.44 20.65
C LEU A 84 -3.16 -5.25 19.68
N LEU A 85 -3.24 -4.11 18.99
CA LEU A 85 -4.29 -3.88 18.00
C LEU A 85 -4.22 -4.91 16.85
N ILE A 86 -3.04 -5.15 16.29
CA ILE A 86 -2.83 -6.17 15.25
C ILE A 86 -3.26 -7.56 15.72
N ASP A 87 -2.88 -7.95 16.93
CA ASP A 87 -3.22 -9.26 17.49
C ASP A 87 -4.73 -9.40 17.71
N LEU A 88 -5.39 -8.33 18.19
CA LEU A 88 -6.82 -8.29 18.42
C LEU A 88 -7.60 -8.39 17.09
N ASP A 89 -7.21 -7.66 16.05
CA ASP A 89 -7.88 -7.70 14.75
C ASP A 89 -7.70 -9.04 14.04
N LYS A 90 -6.56 -9.71 14.26
CA LYS A 90 -6.33 -11.07 13.78
C LYS A 90 -7.22 -12.09 14.49
N HIS A 91 -7.45 -11.92 15.80
CA HIS A 91 -8.24 -12.85 16.60
C HIS A 91 -9.76 -12.60 16.46
N TYR A 92 -10.14 -11.34 16.24
CA TYR A 92 -11.52 -10.86 16.14
C TYR A 92 -11.74 -10.07 14.84
N PRO A 93 -11.57 -10.69 13.66
CA PRO A 93 -11.66 -9.99 12.39
C PRO A 93 -13.08 -9.47 12.15
N ARG A 94 -13.18 -8.20 11.74
CA ARG A 94 -14.46 -7.58 11.38
C ARG A 94 -15.11 -8.23 10.16
N VAL A 95 -14.30 -8.64 9.19
CA VAL A 95 -14.76 -9.26 7.95
C VAL A 95 -13.98 -10.54 7.72
N TYR A 96 -14.71 -11.63 7.46
CA TYR A 96 -14.11 -12.93 7.16
C TYR A 96 -15.02 -13.77 6.28
N LEU A 97 -14.45 -14.78 5.62
CA LEU A 97 -15.20 -15.78 4.86
C LEU A 97 -15.52 -16.96 5.76
N LYS A 98 -16.79 -17.37 5.77
CA LYS A 98 -17.26 -18.57 6.47
C LYS A 98 -17.59 -19.64 5.43
N SER A 99 -16.86 -20.76 5.49
CA SER A 99 -17.19 -21.92 4.67
C SER A 99 -18.46 -22.58 5.20
N LEU A 100 -19.45 -22.77 4.33
CA LEU A 100 -20.68 -23.46 4.69
C LEU A 100 -20.45 -24.98 4.57
N ASP A 101 -20.41 -25.68 5.71
CA ASP A 101 -20.19 -27.12 5.72
C ASP A 101 -21.26 -27.88 4.92
N ARG A 102 -20.78 -28.80 4.08
CA ARG A 102 -21.58 -29.69 3.22
C ARG A 102 -22.52 -30.58 4.03
N SER A 103 -23.79 -30.18 4.16
CA SER A 103 -24.87 -31.14 4.36
C SER A 103 -25.51 -31.50 3.00
N ASN A 104 -25.04 -32.59 2.41
CA ASN A 104 -25.71 -33.40 1.38
C ASN A 104 -26.31 -32.69 0.14
N SER A 105 -25.48 -32.05 -0.69
CA SER A 105 -25.74 -32.01 -2.14
C SER A 105 -24.49 -31.59 -2.92
N SER A 106 -24.37 -32.06 -4.16
CA SER A 106 -23.24 -31.89 -5.07
C SER A 106 -23.17 -30.48 -5.69
N SER A 107 -23.21 -29.43 -4.88
CA SER A 107 -22.95 -28.06 -5.33
C SER A 107 -21.58 -27.58 -4.81
N ILE A 108 -20.91 -26.75 -5.62
CA ILE A 108 -19.68 -26.05 -5.28
C ILE A 108 -19.99 -25.22 -4.03
N GLY A 109 -19.24 -25.40 -2.94
CA GLY A 109 -19.46 -24.66 -1.70
C GLY A 109 -19.31 -23.17 -1.98
N VAL A 110 -20.33 -22.38 -1.65
CA VAL A 110 -20.28 -20.92 -1.76
C VAL A 110 -19.85 -20.41 -0.38
N ASP A 111 -18.70 -19.75 -0.32
CA ASP A 111 -18.26 -19.08 0.90
C ASP A 111 -19.17 -17.87 1.18
N GLU A 112 -19.56 -17.69 2.44
CA GLU A 112 -20.38 -16.56 2.88
C GLU A 112 -19.49 -15.47 3.49
N LEU A 113 -19.62 -14.23 3.02
CA LEU A 113 -18.96 -13.08 3.64
C LEU A 113 -19.69 -12.69 4.92
N VAL A 114 -19.02 -12.78 6.06
CA VAL A 114 -19.53 -12.32 7.34
C VAL A 114 -18.93 -10.96 7.66
N VAL A 115 -19.79 -9.97 7.90
CA VAL A 115 -19.40 -8.62 8.36
C VAL A 115 -20.00 -8.40 9.75
N VAL A 116 -19.14 -8.30 10.76
CA VAL A 116 -19.54 -8.00 12.14
C VAL A 116 -19.79 -6.50 12.26
N LYS A 117 -21.06 -6.09 12.20
CA LYS A 117 -21.44 -4.66 12.17
C LYS A 117 -21.12 -3.93 13.47
N GLU A 118 -21.16 -4.65 14.59
CA GLU A 118 -20.90 -4.14 15.93
C GLU A 118 -19.41 -4.10 16.29
N ALA A 119 -18.54 -4.62 15.42
CA ALA A 119 -17.09 -4.55 15.65
C ALA A 119 -16.61 -3.10 15.63
N TRP A 120 -15.67 -2.79 16.52
CA TRP A 120 -15.04 -1.47 16.56
C TRP A 120 -14.28 -1.18 15.27
N SER A 121 -14.12 0.11 14.95
CA SER A 121 -13.46 0.58 13.73
C SER A 121 -12.72 1.89 14.02
N PRO A 122 -11.46 2.03 13.59
CA PRO A 122 -10.74 3.30 13.73
C PRO A 122 -11.27 4.39 12.78
N PHE A 123 -12.07 4.01 11.78
CA PHE A 123 -12.67 4.94 10.82
C PHE A 123 -14.05 5.40 11.27
N ILE A 124 -14.19 6.72 11.51
CA ILE A 124 -15.48 7.39 11.73
C ILE A 124 -16.02 7.84 10.38
N LEU A 125 -16.79 6.97 9.74
CA LEU A 125 -17.38 7.16 8.42
C LEU A 125 -18.86 7.55 8.59
N ASP A 126 -19.13 8.79 9.00
CA ASP A 126 -20.50 9.31 9.08
C ASP A 126 -21.13 9.38 7.68
N SER A 127 -22.25 8.67 7.48
CA SER A 127 -23.08 8.77 6.28
C SER A 127 -24.15 9.87 6.38
N ASP A 128 -24.36 10.50 7.53
CA ASP A 128 -25.42 11.50 7.72
C ASP A 128 -24.89 12.87 8.16
N SER A 129 -25.37 13.90 7.49
CA SER A 129 -25.11 15.31 7.79
C SER A 129 -25.58 15.69 9.18
N ILE A 130 -24.67 15.83 10.14
CA ILE A 130 -24.86 16.70 11.30
C ILE A 130 -23.57 17.50 11.52
N HIS A 131 -23.74 18.83 11.55
CA HIS A 131 -22.70 19.80 11.82
C HIS A 131 -21.92 19.45 13.09
N PHE A 132 -20.61 19.23 12.95
CA PHE A 132 -19.66 19.50 14.02
C PHE A 132 -18.91 20.78 13.68
N GLU A 133 -19.29 21.88 14.34
CA GLU A 133 -18.37 23.00 14.54
C GLU A 133 -17.29 22.53 15.51
N GLY A 134 -16.08 22.39 14.98
CA GLY A 134 -14.88 22.02 15.71
C GLY A 134 -13.69 22.35 14.84
N GLY A 135 -13.38 23.64 14.75
CA GLY A 135 -12.27 24.15 13.96
C GLY A 135 -10.94 23.60 14.44
N GLY A 136 -10.35 22.73 13.62
CA GLY A 136 -8.95 22.34 13.68
C GLY A 136 -8.42 22.34 12.25
N THR A 137 -7.94 23.48 11.79
CA THR A 137 -7.29 23.59 10.48
C THR A 137 -5.99 22.77 10.55
N CYS A 138 -6.01 21.52 10.11
CA CYS A 138 -4.79 20.72 9.92
C CYS A 138 -4.00 21.32 8.74
N LYS A 139 -3.24 22.37 9.02
CA LYS A 139 -2.11 22.80 8.21
C LYS A 139 -0.87 22.08 8.71
N ASN A 140 -0.76 20.79 8.44
CA ASN A 140 0.50 20.07 8.65
C ASN A 140 1.15 19.91 7.29
N SER A 141 2.22 20.67 7.05
CA SER A 141 3.14 20.40 5.94
C SER A 141 3.96 19.17 6.31
N PHE A 142 3.89 18.14 5.49
CA PHE A 142 4.56 16.85 5.73
C PHE A 142 6.06 16.97 5.42
N HIS A 143 6.86 17.18 6.46
CA HIS A 143 8.31 17.04 6.41
C HIS A 143 8.72 15.77 7.17
N VAL A 144 9.52 14.93 6.51
CA VAL A 144 9.72 13.51 6.85
C VAL A 144 10.91 13.27 7.78
N ASP A 145 11.78 14.27 7.98
CA ASP A 145 12.87 14.18 8.98
C ASP A 145 12.35 14.26 10.43
N SER A 146 11.03 14.32 10.64
CA SER A 146 10.40 14.48 11.95
C SER A 146 8.96 13.95 12.05
N LEU A 147 8.60 12.86 11.37
CA LEU A 147 7.33 12.18 11.66
C LEU A 147 7.52 11.34 12.93
N PRO A 148 6.76 11.60 14.01
CA PRO A 148 6.77 10.75 15.19
C PRO A 148 6.52 9.28 14.81
N ILE A 149 7.26 8.35 15.41
CA ILE A 149 7.17 6.90 15.11
C ILE A 149 5.73 6.39 15.27
N GLU A 150 4.98 6.99 16.18
CA GLU A 150 3.57 6.74 16.44
C GLU A 150 2.71 6.94 15.19
N ASN A 151 3.00 7.95 14.37
CA ASN A 151 2.27 8.20 13.13
C ASN A 151 2.59 7.15 12.06
N LEU A 152 3.82 6.65 12.03
CA LEU A 152 4.23 5.58 11.12
C LEU A 152 3.50 4.28 11.47
N LEU A 153 3.54 3.87 12.73
CA LEU A 153 2.84 2.70 13.25
C LEU A 153 1.31 2.83 13.09
N LEU A 154 0.76 4.01 13.35
CA LEU A 154 -0.65 4.29 13.13
C LEU A 154 -1.03 4.12 11.65
N PHE A 155 -0.22 4.64 10.72
CA PHE A 155 -0.48 4.46 9.30
C PHE A 155 -0.43 2.99 8.90
N GLN A 156 0.59 2.24 9.34
CA GLN A 156 0.69 0.80 9.12
C GLN A 156 -0.54 0.06 9.62
N TYR A 157 -0.98 0.36 10.85
CA TYR A 157 -2.16 -0.25 11.46
C TYR A 157 -3.43 0.03 10.64
N LEU A 158 -3.66 1.29 10.26
CA LEU A 158 -4.83 1.67 9.46
C LEU A 158 -4.85 0.96 8.10
N VAL A 159 -3.70 0.79 7.45
CA VAL A 159 -3.61 0.03 6.19
C VAL A 159 -3.95 -1.44 6.44
N SER A 160 -3.46 -2.05 7.52
CA SER A 160 -3.77 -3.45 7.84
C SER A 160 -5.27 -3.70 8.02
N ILE A 161 -6.02 -2.76 8.61
CA ILE A 161 -7.49 -2.83 8.71
C ILE A 161 -8.15 -2.74 7.34
N LEU A 162 -7.66 -1.86 6.47
CA LEU A 162 -8.18 -1.75 5.10
C LEU A 162 -7.93 -3.04 4.31
N GLU A 163 -6.76 -3.67 4.45
CA GLU A 163 -6.44 -4.96 3.84
C GLU A 163 -7.36 -6.07 4.37
N ALA A 164 -7.54 -6.16 5.70
CA ALA A 164 -8.36 -7.17 6.34
C ALA A 164 -9.85 -7.09 5.93
N ASP A 165 -10.38 -5.89 5.64
CA ASP A 165 -11.72 -5.71 5.08
C ASP A 165 -11.76 -5.98 3.57
N PHE A 166 -10.77 -5.51 2.82
CA PHE A 166 -10.77 -5.55 1.35
C PHE A 166 -10.54 -6.96 0.79
N LEU A 167 -9.58 -7.72 1.34
CA LEU A 167 -9.16 -9.00 0.77
C LEU A 167 -10.25 -10.07 0.78
N PRO A 168 -11.01 -10.30 1.87
CA PRO A 168 -12.15 -11.24 1.85
C PRO A 168 -13.23 -10.84 0.84
N ARG A 169 -13.53 -9.54 0.72
CA ARG A 169 -14.50 -9.02 -0.26
C ARG A 169 -14.04 -9.26 -1.69
N HIS A 170 -12.75 -9.06 -1.96
CA HIS A 170 -12.15 -9.32 -3.27
C HIS A 170 -12.17 -10.79 -3.66
N ALA A 171 -11.90 -11.68 -2.71
CA ALA A 171 -11.99 -13.12 -2.95
C ALA A 171 -13.41 -13.52 -3.40
N LEU A 172 -14.44 -13.05 -2.71
CA LEU A 172 -15.83 -13.35 -3.09
C LEU A 172 -16.27 -12.65 -4.39
N TYR A 173 -15.83 -11.41 -4.63
CA TYR A 173 -16.18 -10.67 -5.85
C TYR A 173 -15.73 -11.39 -7.13
N LYS A 174 -14.58 -12.07 -7.12
CA LYS A 174 -14.10 -12.84 -8.28
C LYS A 174 -15.09 -13.93 -8.73
N GLU A 175 -15.96 -14.38 -7.84
CA GLU A 175 -16.96 -15.41 -8.12
C GLU A 175 -18.34 -14.80 -8.38
N SER A 176 -18.72 -13.75 -7.63
CA SER A 176 -20.08 -13.18 -7.68
C SER A 176 -20.24 -12.02 -8.66
N LEU A 177 -19.17 -11.30 -8.97
CA LEU A 177 -19.18 -9.98 -9.63
C LEU A 177 -20.10 -8.95 -8.94
N ASP A 178 -20.35 -9.11 -7.64
CA ASP A 178 -21.23 -8.22 -6.89
C ASP A 178 -20.50 -6.95 -6.42
N TRP A 179 -20.73 -5.84 -7.12
CA TRP A 179 -20.17 -4.53 -6.77
C TRP A 179 -20.59 -4.05 -5.36
N ALA A 180 -21.72 -4.50 -4.82
CA ALA A 180 -22.16 -4.09 -3.48
C ALA A 180 -21.13 -4.44 -2.40
N LEU A 181 -20.39 -5.55 -2.58
CA LEU A 181 -19.31 -5.97 -1.69
C LEU A 181 -18.26 -4.87 -1.49
N PHE A 182 -17.91 -4.16 -2.57
CA PHE A 182 -16.91 -3.08 -2.53
C PHE A 182 -17.51 -1.72 -2.24
N ARG A 183 -18.78 -1.47 -2.62
CA ARG A 183 -19.49 -0.25 -2.24
C ARG A 183 -19.43 -0.04 -0.71
N GLU A 184 -19.61 -1.12 0.04
CA GLU A 184 -19.59 -1.15 1.50
C GLU A 184 -18.21 -1.41 2.13
N SER A 185 -17.14 -1.50 1.32
CA SER A 185 -15.78 -1.68 1.85
C SER A 185 -15.30 -0.42 2.56
N LEU A 186 -14.48 -0.59 3.60
CA LEU A 186 -13.88 0.51 4.34
C LEU A 186 -13.05 1.40 3.42
N LEU A 187 -12.32 0.79 2.48
CA LEU A 187 -11.52 1.52 1.51
C LEU A 187 -12.38 2.41 0.62
N ASN A 188 -13.48 1.90 0.04
CA ASN A 188 -14.35 2.70 -0.82
C ASN A 188 -15.02 3.85 -0.04
N MET A 189 -15.50 3.57 1.17
CA MET A 189 -16.10 4.59 2.03
C MET A 189 -15.09 5.67 2.46
N LEU A 190 -13.85 5.27 2.79
CA LEU A 190 -12.77 6.20 3.13
C LEU A 190 -12.44 7.14 1.97
N LEU A 191 -12.30 6.58 0.75
CA LEU A 191 -11.98 7.35 -0.45
C LEU A 191 -13.14 8.24 -0.91
N GLY A 192 -14.39 7.89 -0.59
CA GLY A 192 -15.57 8.72 -0.80
C GLY A 192 -15.77 9.80 0.26
N SER A 193 -15.03 9.76 1.36
CA SER A 193 -15.18 10.70 2.47
C SER A 193 -14.69 12.10 2.12
N ARG A 194 -15.53 13.11 2.39
CA ARG A 194 -15.15 14.53 2.24
C ARG A 194 -14.11 14.98 3.27
N ARG A 195 -13.91 14.21 4.35
CA ARG A 195 -12.92 14.50 5.39
C ARG A 195 -11.49 14.15 4.93
N LEU A 196 -11.34 13.34 3.88
CA LEU A 196 -10.05 12.92 3.36
C LEU A 196 -9.62 13.76 2.15
N SER A 197 -8.46 14.43 2.26
CA SER A 197 -7.82 15.07 1.10
C SER A 197 -7.05 14.05 0.28
N PHE A 198 -7.76 13.19 -0.46
CA PHE A 198 -7.18 12.03 -1.15
C PHE A 198 -5.97 12.37 -2.03
N LYS A 199 -6.08 13.41 -2.87
CA LYS A 199 -4.97 13.84 -3.74
C LYS A 199 -3.73 14.24 -2.95
N THR A 200 -3.91 14.91 -1.82
CA THR A 200 -2.82 15.37 -0.96
C THR A 200 -2.15 14.19 -0.26
N LEU A 201 -2.94 13.27 0.31
CA LEU A 201 -2.44 12.03 0.91
C LEU A 201 -1.57 11.23 -0.07
N VAL A 202 -2.02 11.07 -1.32
CA VAL A 202 -1.26 10.34 -2.34
C VAL A 202 0.08 11.03 -2.65
N LYS A 203 0.08 12.36 -2.80
CA LYS A 203 1.31 13.15 -3.02
C LYS A 203 2.30 13.00 -1.87
N GLU A 204 1.81 12.97 -0.64
CA GLU A 204 2.62 12.77 0.55
C GLU A 204 3.23 11.38 0.57
N CYS A 205 2.44 10.33 0.29
CA CYS A 205 2.97 8.97 0.17
C CYS A 205 4.04 8.87 -0.93
N ILE A 206 3.83 9.45 -2.12
CA ILE A 206 4.83 9.47 -3.19
C ILE A 206 6.09 10.19 -2.72
N THR A 207 5.95 11.33 -2.06
CA THR A 207 7.07 12.11 -1.53
C THR A 207 7.86 11.33 -0.47
N ILE A 208 7.17 10.64 0.43
CA ILE A 208 7.78 9.81 1.48
C ILE A 208 8.54 8.64 0.85
N ILE A 209 7.88 7.87 -0.03
CA ILE A 209 8.48 6.76 -0.76
C ILE A 209 9.74 7.24 -1.52
N SER A 210 9.64 8.37 -2.22
CA SER A 210 10.72 8.88 -3.06
C SER A 210 11.91 9.43 -2.25
N LYS A 211 11.67 10.16 -1.16
CA LYS A 211 12.75 10.71 -0.32
C LYS A 211 13.61 9.63 0.34
N ARG A 212 13.05 8.46 0.62
CA ARG A 212 13.71 7.40 1.38
C ARG A 212 14.65 6.53 0.55
N CYS A 213 14.52 6.52 -0.78
CA CYS A 213 15.50 5.83 -1.62
C CYS A 213 16.92 6.46 -1.52
N HIS A 214 17.00 7.78 -1.27
CA HIS A 214 18.27 8.49 -1.13
C HIS A 214 19.02 8.23 0.19
N GLN A 215 18.35 7.75 1.24
CA GLN A 215 18.98 7.49 2.54
C GLN A 215 19.65 6.11 2.61
N HIS A 216 19.09 5.11 1.91
CA HIS A 216 19.62 3.75 1.90
C HIS A 216 21.03 3.63 1.27
N THR A 217 21.42 4.58 0.42
CA THR A 217 22.75 4.61 -0.22
C THR A 217 23.83 5.24 0.67
N GLY A 218 23.47 6.05 1.67
CA GLY A 218 24.44 6.83 2.47
C GLY A 218 24.87 6.18 3.79
N ILE A 219 24.02 5.35 4.39
CA ILE A 219 24.22 4.84 5.76
C ILE A 219 25.20 3.65 5.82
N SER A 220 25.18 2.76 4.81
CA SER A 220 25.89 1.47 4.88
C SER A 220 27.42 1.55 4.93
N PHE A 221 28.02 2.65 4.47
CA PHE A 221 29.49 2.77 4.37
C PHE A 221 30.13 3.52 5.55
N ARG A 222 29.36 4.36 6.27
CA ARG A 222 29.90 5.24 7.31
C ARG A 222 29.94 4.56 8.68
N GLU A 223 28.87 3.84 9.05
CA GLU A 223 28.73 3.22 10.37
C GLU A 223 29.69 2.05 10.60
N LEU A 224 30.04 1.29 9.55
CA LEU A 224 30.97 0.17 9.66
C LEU A 224 32.40 0.63 10.01
N LYS A 225 32.74 1.88 9.67
CA LYS A 225 34.10 2.43 9.87
C LYS A 225 34.30 2.98 11.28
N ASP A 226 33.24 3.47 11.92
CA ASP A 226 33.32 4.12 13.23
C ASP A 226 33.21 3.11 14.41
N ALA A 227 32.57 1.97 14.20
CA ALA A 227 32.43 0.90 15.21
C ALA A 227 33.75 0.24 15.65
N THR A 228 34.84 0.39 14.88
CA THR A 228 36.13 -0.28 15.17
C THR A 228 36.97 0.42 16.25
N ASN A 229 36.60 1.63 16.69
CA ASN A 229 37.45 2.45 17.58
C ASN A 229 36.87 2.73 18.99
N LEU A 230 35.77 2.10 19.41
CA LEU A 230 35.05 2.45 20.65
C LEU A 230 35.33 1.51 21.84
N THR A 231 35.59 2.09 23.02
CA THR A 231 35.79 1.38 24.31
C THR A 231 34.46 1.01 25.00
N GLY A 232 34.46 0.00 25.88
CA GLY A 232 33.28 -0.73 26.38
C GLY A 232 32.01 0.05 26.81
N SER A 233 32.10 1.20 27.49
CA SER A 233 30.92 2.00 27.86
C SER A 233 30.39 2.83 26.67
N ALA A 234 31.28 3.40 25.86
CA ALA A 234 30.93 4.09 24.63
C ALA A 234 30.42 3.10 23.56
N LYS A 235 30.92 1.86 23.59
CA LYS A 235 30.44 0.76 22.76
C LYS A 235 29.01 0.36 23.12
N MET A 236 28.66 0.20 24.40
CA MET A 236 27.27 -0.10 24.80
C MET A 236 26.28 1.03 24.46
N ALA A 237 26.68 2.29 24.64
CA ALA A 237 25.86 3.44 24.24
C ALA A 237 25.70 3.52 22.71
N HIS A 238 26.78 3.29 21.96
CA HIS A 238 26.75 3.16 20.50
C HIS A 238 25.92 1.96 20.04
N ASP A 239 26.02 0.81 20.70
CA ASP A 239 25.24 -0.39 20.37
C ASP A 239 23.74 -0.16 20.62
N CYS A 240 23.39 0.62 21.64
CA CYS A 240 22.01 1.05 21.91
C CYS A 240 21.52 2.08 20.89
N ASP A 241 22.34 3.06 20.51
CA ASP A 241 22.05 4.05 19.47
C ASP A 241 21.88 3.38 18.09
N VAL A 242 22.73 2.39 17.78
CA VAL A 242 22.63 1.55 16.58
C VAL A 242 21.38 0.66 16.61
N ALA A 243 21.01 0.10 17.76
CA ALA A 243 19.77 -0.68 17.86
C ALA A 243 18.53 0.20 17.64
N LEU A 244 18.52 1.41 18.19
CA LEU A 244 17.44 2.38 18.00
C LEU A 244 17.37 2.88 16.56
N SER A 245 18.51 3.18 15.93
CA SER A 245 18.56 3.57 14.52
C SER A 245 18.10 2.43 13.61
N PHE A 246 18.50 1.19 13.90
CA PHE A 246 18.02 0.00 13.18
C PHE A 246 16.51 -0.19 13.33
N SER A 247 15.96 -0.11 14.55
CA SER A 247 14.51 -0.19 14.76
C SER A 247 13.74 0.92 14.05
N ALA A 248 14.24 2.16 14.07
CA ALA A 248 13.62 3.26 13.34
C ALA A 248 13.62 3.01 11.82
N THR A 249 14.75 2.59 11.24
CA THR A 249 14.83 2.27 9.81
C THR A 249 13.95 1.09 9.42
N GLN A 250 13.75 0.12 10.31
CA GLN A 250 12.84 -1.00 10.08
C GLN A 250 11.39 -0.53 10.04
N ILE A 251 10.95 0.28 11.00
CA ILE A 251 9.58 0.84 11.04
C ILE A 251 9.33 1.71 9.80
N GLU A 252 10.31 2.51 9.38
CA GLU A 252 10.21 3.29 8.15
C GLU A 252 10.03 2.40 6.91
N ARG A 253 10.81 1.31 6.80
CA ARG A 253 10.68 0.35 5.69
C ARG A 253 9.31 -0.32 5.67
N GLU A 254 8.82 -0.76 6.83
CA GLU A 254 7.50 -1.36 6.97
C GLU A 254 6.40 -0.36 6.61
N THR A 255 6.56 0.91 6.96
CA THR A 255 5.64 1.98 6.55
C THR A 255 5.63 2.17 5.04
N CYS A 256 6.80 2.17 4.40
CA CYS A 256 6.87 2.22 2.94
C CYS A 256 6.16 1.02 2.30
N SER A 257 6.30 -0.18 2.87
CA SER A 257 5.54 -1.36 2.42
C SER A 257 4.03 -1.15 2.59
N SER A 258 3.57 -0.65 3.74
CA SER A 258 2.15 -0.31 3.95
C SER A 258 1.64 0.76 2.99
N MET A 259 2.45 1.76 2.63
CA MET A 259 2.06 2.76 1.62
C MET A 259 1.88 2.14 0.23
N GLN A 260 2.76 1.22 -0.14
CA GLN A 260 2.64 0.49 -1.40
C GLN A 260 1.41 -0.43 -1.41
N SER A 261 1.16 -1.14 -0.31
CA SER A 261 -0.06 -1.92 -0.09
C SER A 261 -1.30 -1.05 -0.25
N PHE A 262 -1.36 0.09 0.45
CA PHE A 262 -2.47 1.04 0.35
C PHE A 262 -2.71 1.51 -1.08
N MET A 263 -1.65 1.92 -1.78
CA MET A 263 -1.75 2.29 -3.20
C MET A 263 -2.27 1.13 -4.07
N SER A 264 -1.77 -0.08 -3.83
CA SER A 264 -2.16 -1.27 -4.58
C SER A 264 -3.63 -1.62 -4.37
N LEU A 265 -4.12 -1.56 -3.13
CA LEU A 265 -5.54 -1.74 -2.82
C LEU A 265 -6.43 -0.73 -3.55
N ILE A 266 -6.03 0.55 -3.58
CA ILE A 266 -6.79 1.59 -4.26
C ILE A 266 -6.81 1.35 -5.77
N MET A 267 -5.67 0.98 -6.37
CA MET A 267 -5.60 0.68 -7.80
C MET A 267 -6.42 -0.56 -8.17
N GLU A 268 -6.44 -1.60 -7.33
CA GLU A 268 -7.34 -2.74 -7.52
C GLU A 268 -8.81 -2.31 -7.44
N LEU A 269 -9.18 -1.48 -6.45
CA LEU A 269 -10.53 -0.94 -6.34
C LEU A 269 -10.93 -0.14 -7.59
N ASP A 270 -10.02 0.68 -8.13
CA ASP A 270 -10.24 1.45 -9.35
C ASP A 270 -10.49 0.54 -10.57
N MET A 271 -9.77 -0.58 -10.65
CA MET A 271 -9.97 -1.58 -11.71
C MET A 271 -11.30 -2.31 -11.58
N ILE A 272 -11.63 -2.79 -10.38
CA ILE A 272 -12.88 -3.47 -10.08
C ILE A 272 -14.06 -2.56 -10.37
N ARG A 273 -13.95 -1.29 -9.98
CA ARG A 273 -14.96 -0.28 -10.27
C ARG A 273 -15.14 -0.06 -11.77
N LYS A 274 -14.03 0.08 -12.51
CA LYS A 274 -14.07 0.22 -13.98
C LYS A 274 -14.74 -0.98 -14.64
N GLU A 275 -14.49 -2.19 -14.15
CA GLU A 275 -15.15 -3.41 -14.61
C GLU A 275 -16.66 -3.40 -14.30
N ALA A 276 -17.04 -3.04 -13.08
CA ALA A 276 -18.43 -2.91 -12.68
C ALA A 276 -19.17 -1.83 -13.49
N ASP A 277 -18.51 -0.71 -13.79
CA ASP A 277 -19.04 0.37 -14.65
C ASP A 277 -19.33 -0.15 -16.06
N LEU A 278 -18.43 -0.96 -16.64
CA LEU A 278 -18.59 -1.56 -17.97
C LEU A 278 -19.78 -2.52 -18.03
N HIS A 279 -20.07 -3.22 -16.92
CA HIS A 279 -21.22 -4.10 -16.79
C HIS A 279 -22.50 -3.39 -16.33
N GLY A 280 -22.45 -2.07 -16.08
CA GLY A 280 -23.59 -1.28 -15.63
C GLY A 280 -24.04 -1.60 -14.19
N LEU A 281 -23.13 -2.12 -13.35
CA LEU A 281 -23.39 -2.50 -11.96
C LEU A 281 -23.22 -1.34 -10.96
N THR A 282 -22.63 -0.23 -11.41
CA THR A 282 -22.48 0.99 -10.62
C THR A 282 -23.62 1.96 -10.84
N SER A 283 -23.74 2.91 -9.93
CA SER A 283 -24.77 3.94 -9.90
C SER A 283 -24.14 5.32 -9.75
N ARG A 284 -24.94 6.38 -9.92
CA ARG A 284 -24.49 7.76 -9.65
C ARG A 284 -24.09 7.97 -8.19
N ALA A 285 -24.67 7.20 -7.26
CA ALA A 285 -24.36 7.30 -5.84
C ALA A 285 -22.93 6.84 -5.52
N ASP A 286 -22.32 6.02 -6.39
CA ASP A 286 -20.94 5.55 -6.23
C ASP A 286 -19.89 6.66 -6.45
N GLY A 287 -20.30 7.83 -6.98
CA GLY A 287 -19.54 9.09 -7.03
C GLY A 287 -18.24 9.05 -7.87
N LEU A 288 -17.97 10.02 -8.74
CA LEU A 288 -16.74 9.99 -9.54
C LEU A 288 -15.52 10.41 -8.69
N ARG A 289 -14.44 9.62 -8.75
CA ARG A 289 -13.12 9.96 -8.19
C ARG A 289 -12.06 9.86 -9.29
N ILE A 290 -11.04 10.70 -9.22
CA ILE A 290 -9.84 10.57 -10.06
C ILE A 290 -9.13 9.26 -9.66
N PRO A 291 -8.93 8.31 -10.58
CA PRO A 291 -8.19 7.07 -10.31
C PRO A 291 -6.80 7.35 -9.72
N LEU A 292 -6.34 6.52 -8.81
CA LEU A 292 -5.04 6.71 -8.14
C LEU A 292 -3.90 6.78 -9.16
N LEU A 293 -3.94 5.94 -10.18
CA LEU A 293 -2.93 5.88 -11.22
C LEU A 293 -2.76 7.22 -11.96
N GLU A 294 -3.86 7.95 -12.21
CA GLU A 294 -3.78 9.28 -12.82
C GLU A 294 -3.06 10.28 -11.91
N ILE A 295 -3.29 10.21 -10.60
CA ILE A 295 -2.61 11.08 -9.62
C ILE A 295 -1.11 10.76 -9.55
N ILE A 296 -0.74 9.47 -9.52
CA ILE A 296 0.65 9.02 -9.54
C ILE A 296 1.34 9.55 -10.80
N LEU A 297 0.73 9.34 -11.97
CA LEU A 297 1.30 9.77 -13.25
C LEU A 297 1.46 11.28 -13.33
N ASP A 298 0.49 12.05 -12.84
CA ASP A 298 0.59 13.50 -12.80
C ASP A 298 1.73 13.97 -11.90
N GLU A 299 1.93 13.32 -10.75
CA GLU A 299 3.02 13.67 -9.83
C GLU A 299 4.39 13.31 -10.40
N LEU A 300 4.54 12.09 -10.95
CA LEU A 300 5.79 11.63 -11.57
C LEU A 300 6.13 12.40 -12.87
N THR A 301 5.11 12.85 -13.61
CA THR A 301 5.31 13.73 -14.78
C THR A 301 5.76 15.12 -14.34
N TYR A 302 5.19 15.64 -13.24
CA TYR A 302 5.50 16.97 -12.75
C TYR A 302 6.90 17.04 -12.13
N ASN A 303 7.29 15.99 -11.40
CA ASN A 303 8.61 15.89 -10.76
C ASN A 303 9.33 14.61 -11.21
N THR A 304 10.15 14.74 -12.25
CA THR A 304 10.91 13.63 -12.83
C THR A 304 11.93 13.03 -11.86
N ASP A 305 12.37 13.80 -10.86
CA ASP A 305 13.33 13.34 -9.86
C ASP A 305 12.73 12.26 -8.94
N TYR A 306 11.38 12.19 -8.87
CA TYR A 306 10.69 11.14 -8.12
C TYR A 306 10.56 9.83 -8.89
N ILE A 307 10.81 9.80 -10.21
CA ILE A 307 10.59 8.59 -11.02
C ILE A 307 11.49 7.42 -10.55
N SER A 308 12.81 7.62 -10.49
CA SER A 308 13.74 6.55 -10.06
C SER A 308 13.46 6.12 -8.62
N PRO A 309 13.45 7.04 -7.63
CA PRO A 309 13.25 6.66 -6.24
C PRO A 309 11.91 5.97 -5.99
N PHE A 310 10.84 6.41 -6.65
CA PHE A 310 9.53 5.80 -6.53
C PHE A 310 9.50 4.39 -7.11
N LEU A 311 9.99 4.19 -8.34
CA LEU A 311 9.94 2.88 -9.01
C LEU A 311 10.94 1.86 -8.44
N GLU A 312 12.00 2.33 -7.77
CA GLU A 312 12.92 1.48 -7.02
C GLU A 312 12.25 0.91 -5.77
N VAL A 313 11.54 1.74 -4.99
CA VAL A 313 10.87 1.30 -3.76
C VAL A 313 9.56 0.56 -4.03
N PHE A 314 8.77 1.00 -5.02
CA PHE A 314 7.49 0.41 -5.35
C PHE A 314 7.69 -1.00 -5.94
N SER A 315 7.46 -2.07 -5.17
CA SER A 315 7.90 -3.43 -5.53
C SER A 315 6.88 -4.24 -6.32
N GLU A 316 5.59 -3.86 -6.32
CA GLU A 316 4.51 -4.62 -6.94
C GLU A 316 4.65 -4.65 -8.48
N PRO A 317 5.04 -5.78 -9.11
CA PRO A 317 5.41 -5.81 -10.51
C PRO A 317 4.26 -5.44 -11.46
N ARG A 318 3.03 -5.89 -11.16
CA ARG A 318 1.85 -5.64 -12.00
C ARG A 318 1.60 -4.14 -12.13
N TRP A 319 1.60 -3.46 -10.98
CA TRP A 319 1.33 -2.03 -10.91
C TRP A 319 2.51 -1.20 -11.40
N LYS A 320 3.76 -1.63 -11.12
CA LYS A 320 4.96 -1.01 -11.68
C LYS A 320 4.92 -0.99 -13.21
N LEU A 321 4.60 -2.12 -13.83
CA LEU A 321 4.46 -2.18 -15.28
C LEU A 321 3.35 -1.23 -15.75
N GLU A 322 2.17 -1.28 -15.15
CA GLU A 322 1.04 -0.43 -15.53
C GLU A 322 1.38 1.08 -15.45
N ILE A 323 2.07 1.51 -14.40
CA ILE A 323 2.55 2.89 -14.25
C ILE A 323 3.44 3.27 -15.43
N VAL A 324 4.40 2.41 -15.79
CA VAL A 324 5.30 2.68 -16.92
C VAL A 324 4.53 2.72 -18.25
N LEU A 325 3.62 1.77 -18.48
CA LEU A 325 2.84 1.72 -19.72
C LEU A 325 2.01 3.00 -19.90
N GLN A 326 1.32 3.43 -18.84
CA GLN A 326 0.52 4.65 -18.89
C GLN A 326 1.35 5.94 -18.93
N TYR A 327 2.55 5.93 -18.34
CA TYR A 327 3.48 7.04 -18.47
C TYR A 327 3.84 7.27 -19.95
N PHE A 328 4.19 6.20 -20.68
CA PHE A 328 4.44 6.29 -22.11
C PHE A 328 3.18 6.63 -22.93
N SER A 329 2.01 6.10 -22.53
CA SER A 329 0.74 6.35 -23.23
C SER A 329 0.38 7.84 -23.27
N LYS A 330 0.76 8.61 -22.23
CA LYS A 330 0.61 10.08 -22.16
C LYS A 330 1.41 10.81 -23.23
N TYR A 331 2.54 10.27 -23.66
CA TYR A 331 3.48 10.90 -24.60
C TYR A 331 3.41 10.35 -26.02
N SER A 332 3.01 9.09 -26.21
CA SER A 332 2.65 8.56 -27.51
C SER A 332 1.47 9.37 -28.06
N LEU A 333 1.66 10.06 -29.19
CA LEU A 333 0.55 10.80 -29.82
C LEU A 333 -0.59 9.82 -30.10
N LYS A 334 -1.74 10.01 -29.42
CA LYS A 334 -3.04 9.60 -29.95
C LYS A 334 -3.27 10.37 -31.25
N ASN A 335 -2.83 9.82 -32.38
CA ASN A 335 -3.37 10.20 -33.69
C ASN A 335 -4.79 9.65 -33.82
N SER A 336 -5.72 10.13 -32.98
CA SER A 336 -7.15 9.98 -33.21
C SER A 336 -7.92 10.89 -32.26
N ILE A 337 -8.50 11.95 -32.81
CA ILE A 337 -9.66 12.63 -32.24
C ILE A 337 -10.74 11.54 -32.11
N ARG A 338 -11.01 11.05 -30.90
CA ARG A 338 -11.84 9.85 -30.70
C ARG A 338 -13.08 10.16 -29.85
N THR A 339 -14.24 9.98 -30.47
CA THR A 339 -15.56 10.09 -29.84
C THR A 339 -15.80 8.96 -28.83
N ARG A 340 -16.75 9.20 -27.91
CA ARG A 340 -17.14 8.45 -26.69
C ARG A 340 -17.45 6.94 -26.84
N ARG A 341 -17.12 6.28 -27.96
CA ARG A 341 -17.60 4.93 -28.31
C ARG A 341 -16.60 3.99 -28.98
N ALA A 342 -15.31 4.23 -28.88
CA ALA A 342 -14.35 3.44 -29.63
C ALA A 342 -13.34 2.74 -28.71
N LYS A 343 -13.41 1.40 -28.64
CA LYS A 343 -12.51 0.50 -27.90
C LYS A 343 -11.05 0.80 -28.27
N GLU A 344 -10.18 0.96 -27.27
CA GLU A 344 -8.73 1.02 -27.43
C GLU A 344 -8.25 -0.09 -28.40
N SER A 345 -7.35 0.23 -29.33
CA SER A 345 -6.59 -0.82 -30.01
C SER A 345 -5.75 -1.51 -28.93
N PRO A 346 -5.88 -2.82 -28.74
CA PRO A 346 -5.24 -3.52 -27.63
C PRO A 346 -3.70 -3.44 -27.70
N ASP A 347 -3.12 -3.37 -28.90
CA ASP A 347 -1.66 -3.48 -29.10
C ASP A 347 -0.86 -2.25 -28.63
N ASP A 348 -1.41 -1.03 -28.73
CA ASP A 348 -0.70 0.21 -28.37
C ASP A 348 -0.52 0.40 -26.85
N ALA A 349 -1.32 -0.31 -26.05
CA ALA A 349 -1.27 -0.28 -24.59
C ALA A 349 -0.39 -1.38 -23.99
N THR A 350 0.29 -2.17 -24.83
CA THR A 350 1.13 -3.29 -24.38
C THR A 350 2.60 -2.91 -24.23
N PHE A 351 3.34 -3.70 -23.45
CA PHE A 351 4.79 -3.52 -23.35
C PHE A 351 5.49 -3.71 -24.71
N ALA A 352 5.08 -4.72 -25.49
CA ALA A 352 5.58 -4.91 -26.85
C ALA A 352 5.25 -3.72 -27.76
N GLY A 353 4.05 -3.16 -27.66
CA GLY A 353 3.63 -1.96 -28.37
C GLY A 353 4.52 -0.76 -28.06
N ILE A 354 4.82 -0.53 -26.78
CA ILE A 354 5.74 0.54 -26.36
C ILE A 354 7.15 0.32 -26.90
N LEU A 355 7.69 -0.90 -26.82
CA LEU A 355 9.01 -1.21 -27.39
C LEU A 355 9.05 -0.96 -28.90
N SER A 356 7.97 -1.28 -29.62
CA SER A 356 7.85 -1.00 -31.05
C SER A 356 7.93 0.50 -31.36
N TYR A 357 7.50 1.37 -30.44
CA TYR A 357 7.59 2.83 -30.60
C TYR A 357 9.04 3.32 -30.64
N PHE A 358 9.97 2.59 -30.02
CA PHE A 358 11.40 2.86 -30.06
C PHE A 358 12.13 2.19 -31.25
N SER A 359 11.39 1.61 -32.21
CA SER A 359 11.99 1.11 -33.46
C SER A 359 12.26 2.23 -34.48
N ALA A 360 11.49 3.32 -34.45
CA ALA A 360 11.53 4.38 -35.44
C ALA A 360 12.14 5.67 -34.88
N ALA A 361 13.13 6.25 -35.59
CA ALA A 361 13.82 7.46 -35.14
C ALA A 361 12.89 8.68 -34.97
N VAL A 362 11.83 8.78 -35.77
CA VAL A 362 10.83 9.86 -35.68
C VAL A 362 10.07 9.78 -34.35
N SER A 363 9.67 8.58 -33.95
CA SER A 363 8.94 8.31 -32.72
C SER A 363 9.81 8.60 -31.47
N ILE A 364 11.07 8.17 -31.49
CA ILE A 364 12.02 8.48 -30.41
C ILE A 364 12.23 10.00 -30.28
N LYS A 365 12.39 10.71 -31.40
CA LYS A 365 12.50 12.18 -31.39
C LYS A 365 11.25 12.86 -30.84
N ASN A 366 10.06 12.26 -30.97
CA ASN A 366 8.83 12.79 -30.37
C ASN A 366 8.79 12.58 -28.85
N ILE A 367 9.32 11.46 -28.35
CA ILE A 367 9.49 11.23 -26.90
C ILE A 367 10.51 12.21 -26.33
N ALA A 368 11.67 12.36 -26.97
CA ALA A 368 12.74 13.28 -26.56
C ALA A 368 12.27 14.74 -26.43
N LYS A 369 11.23 15.14 -27.17
CA LYS A 369 10.62 16.47 -27.03
C LYS A 369 9.75 16.64 -25.78
N LYS A 370 9.29 15.56 -25.18
CA LYS A 370 8.31 15.56 -24.08
C LYS A 370 8.87 15.04 -22.76
N THR A 371 9.88 14.17 -22.81
CA THR A 371 10.59 13.60 -21.65
C THR A 371 12.05 13.35 -22.05
N SER A 372 12.98 13.36 -21.10
CA SER A 372 14.37 13.02 -21.39
C SER A 372 14.51 11.55 -21.81
N LEU A 373 15.52 11.27 -22.63
CA LEU A 373 15.82 9.91 -23.09
C LEU A 373 16.37 9.04 -21.96
N GLU A 374 17.04 9.63 -20.97
CA GLU A 374 17.46 8.97 -19.73
C GLU A 374 16.26 8.43 -18.94
N VAL A 375 15.22 9.25 -18.75
CA VAL A 375 13.96 8.82 -18.10
C VAL A 375 13.29 7.73 -18.91
N ALA A 376 13.28 7.83 -20.25
CA ALA A 376 12.72 6.79 -21.10
C ALA A 376 13.48 5.45 -20.94
N GLN A 377 14.81 5.46 -20.94
CA GLN A 377 15.63 4.27 -20.71
C GLN A 377 15.39 3.67 -19.31
N LEU A 378 15.30 4.51 -18.28
CA LEU A 378 15.01 4.10 -16.90
C LEU A 378 13.66 3.39 -16.80
N LEU A 379 12.62 3.98 -17.39
CA LEU A 379 11.27 3.42 -17.43
C LEU A 379 11.25 2.07 -18.17
N LEU A 380 11.93 1.98 -19.32
CA LEU A 380 12.04 0.71 -20.06
C LEU A 380 12.73 -0.38 -19.24
N ALA A 381 13.77 -0.04 -18.47
CA ALA A 381 14.45 -0.98 -17.58
C ALA A 381 13.51 -1.48 -16.46
N HIS A 382 12.76 -0.59 -15.81
CA HIS A 382 11.78 -0.99 -14.79
C HIS A 382 10.62 -1.82 -15.37
N ALA A 383 10.11 -1.47 -16.55
CA ALA A 383 9.09 -2.26 -17.23
C ALA A 383 9.60 -3.66 -17.58
N PHE A 384 10.85 -3.78 -18.05
CA PHE A 384 11.46 -5.08 -18.32
C PHE A 384 11.64 -5.92 -17.05
N GLN A 385 12.11 -5.31 -15.95
CA GLN A 385 12.22 -5.99 -14.66
C GLN A 385 10.85 -6.51 -14.18
N ALA A 386 9.82 -5.65 -14.22
CA ALA A 386 8.47 -6.03 -13.85
C ALA A 386 7.91 -7.15 -14.75
N TYR A 387 8.16 -7.06 -16.06
CA TYR A 387 7.80 -8.10 -17.03
C TYR A 387 8.41 -9.45 -16.67
N LEU A 388 9.71 -9.50 -16.36
CA LEU A 388 10.38 -10.75 -15.96
C LEU A 388 9.78 -11.31 -14.67
N SER A 389 9.53 -10.48 -13.64
CA SER A 389 8.92 -10.93 -12.39
C SER A 389 7.55 -11.58 -12.62
N LEU A 390 6.73 -11.01 -13.50
CA LEU A 390 5.38 -11.52 -13.77
C LEU A 390 5.36 -12.77 -14.65
N GLN A 391 6.40 -12.99 -15.47
CA GLN A 391 6.55 -14.26 -16.22
C GLN A 391 6.82 -15.45 -15.30
N HIS A 392 7.50 -15.23 -14.18
CA HIS A 392 7.81 -16.28 -13.21
C HIS A 392 6.62 -16.62 -12.31
N ASP A 393 5.65 -15.71 -12.14
CA ASP A 393 4.50 -15.89 -11.26
C ASP A 393 3.23 -16.24 -12.06
N GLN A 394 3.10 -17.52 -12.44
CA GLN A 394 1.96 -18.03 -13.23
C GLN A 394 0.60 -17.97 -12.50
N LYS A 395 0.56 -17.55 -11.23
CA LYS A 395 -0.67 -17.56 -10.41
C LYS A 395 -1.65 -16.42 -10.70
N HIS A 396 -1.29 -15.41 -11.51
CA HIS A 396 -2.16 -14.27 -11.81
C HIS A 396 -2.47 -14.04 -13.30
N ASN A 397 -3.51 -14.76 -13.75
CA ASN A 397 -4.68 -14.36 -14.55
C ASN A 397 -4.55 -13.60 -15.90
N ALA A 398 -5.30 -14.12 -16.88
CA ALA A 398 -5.52 -13.68 -18.27
C ALA A 398 -5.44 -12.17 -18.61
N SER A 399 -5.83 -11.27 -17.70
CA SER A 399 -5.71 -9.81 -17.88
C SER A 399 -4.27 -9.34 -18.10
N PHE A 400 -3.28 -10.05 -17.56
CA PHE A 400 -1.87 -9.67 -17.70
C PHE A 400 -1.27 -10.10 -19.04
N ALA A 401 -1.71 -11.24 -19.59
CA ALA A 401 -1.30 -11.69 -20.92
C ALA A 401 -1.68 -10.66 -22.00
N GLU A 402 -2.80 -9.95 -21.82
CA GLU A 402 -3.22 -8.86 -22.71
C GLU A 402 -2.26 -7.66 -22.67
N LYS A 403 -1.62 -7.35 -21.53
CA LYS A 403 -0.71 -6.19 -21.37
C LYS A 403 0.71 -6.45 -21.84
N ILE A 404 1.13 -7.71 -21.91
CA ILE A 404 2.43 -8.08 -22.48
C ILE A 404 2.37 -8.04 -24.02
N GLY A 405 1.21 -8.40 -24.58
CA GLY A 405 1.06 -8.78 -25.98
C GLY A 405 1.35 -10.27 -26.19
N SER A 406 0.97 -10.82 -27.35
CA SER A 406 1.20 -12.23 -27.72
C SER A 406 2.65 -12.56 -28.10
N THR A 407 3.57 -11.65 -27.79
CA THR A 407 4.98 -11.67 -28.20
C THR A 407 5.81 -12.59 -27.31
N SER A 408 6.70 -13.38 -27.92
CA SER A 408 7.57 -14.29 -27.17
C SER A 408 8.57 -13.52 -26.30
N GLN A 409 9.01 -14.14 -25.20
CA GLN A 409 10.05 -13.57 -24.34
C GLN A 409 11.33 -13.22 -25.11
N TYR A 410 11.67 -14.01 -26.13
CA TYR A 410 12.82 -13.78 -27.00
C TYR A 410 12.67 -12.48 -27.81
N GLU A 411 11.50 -12.26 -28.41
CA GLU A 411 11.18 -11.05 -29.16
C GLU A 411 11.16 -9.81 -28.27
N ILE A 412 10.61 -9.90 -27.05
CA ILE A 412 10.62 -8.80 -26.08
C ILE A 412 12.06 -8.42 -25.70
N CYS A 413 12.92 -9.40 -25.42
CA CYS A 413 14.34 -9.13 -25.11
C CYS A 413 15.06 -8.47 -26.29
N ASN A 414 14.85 -8.94 -27.52
CA ASN A 414 15.42 -8.32 -28.72
C ASN A 414 14.89 -6.90 -28.96
N ALA A 415 13.59 -6.69 -28.76
CA ALA A 415 12.98 -5.38 -28.90
C ALA A 415 13.50 -4.38 -27.85
N LEU A 416 13.74 -4.82 -26.61
CA LEU A 416 14.39 -4.02 -25.58
C LEU A 416 15.82 -3.62 -25.97
N ILE A 417 16.65 -4.58 -26.37
CA ILE A 417 18.03 -4.31 -26.80
C ILE A 417 18.03 -3.31 -27.97
N SER A 418 17.15 -3.53 -28.94
CA SER A 418 17.00 -2.65 -30.10
C SER A 418 16.55 -1.24 -29.71
N ALA A 419 15.61 -1.11 -28.76
CA ALA A 419 15.14 0.17 -28.26
C ALA A 419 16.28 0.99 -27.64
N PHE A 420 17.08 0.39 -26.75
CA PHE A 420 18.24 1.05 -26.14
C PHE A 420 19.30 1.45 -27.18
N GLN A 421 19.60 0.58 -28.15
CA GLN A 421 20.53 0.89 -29.22
C GLN A 421 20.04 2.07 -30.08
N ASN A 422 18.74 2.12 -30.39
CA ASN A 422 18.18 3.20 -31.19
C ASN A 422 18.10 4.52 -30.44
N ILE A 423 17.83 4.51 -29.13
CA ILE A 423 17.93 5.69 -28.28
C ILE A 423 19.36 6.24 -28.32
N ARG A 424 20.36 5.37 -28.13
CA ARG A 424 21.77 5.76 -28.14
C ARG A 424 22.27 6.31 -29.48
N LYS A 425 21.71 5.86 -30.61
CA LYS A 425 22.02 6.44 -31.93
C LYS A 425 21.51 7.87 -32.09
N ILE A 426 20.50 8.26 -31.33
CA ILE A 426 19.91 9.60 -31.38
C ILE A 426 20.56 10.51 -30.34
N ASP A 427 21.01 9.93 -29.24
CA ASP A 427 21.69 10.60 -28.13
C ASP A 427 22.93 9.81 -27.73
N GLU A 428 24.04 10.12 -28.41
CA GLU A 428 25.32 9.41 -28.24
C GLU A 428 25.91 9.60 -26.85
N ASP A 429 25.58 10.72 -26.19
CA ASP A 429 26.03 11.11 -24.86
C ASP A 429 25.12 10.58 -23.73
N SER A 430 24.07 9.80 -24.06
CA SER A 430 23.18 9.23 -23.05
C SER A 430 23.92 8.27 -22.10
N ASP A 431 24.04 8.67 -20.84
CA ASP A 431 24.66 7.87 -19.80
C ASP A 431 23.76 6.70 -19.40
N ILE A 432 24.30 5.48 -19.47
CA ILE A 432 23.59 4.28 -19.04
C ILE A 432 23.94 3.97 -17.58
N THR A 433 22.94 4.08 -16.71
CA THR A 433 23.02 3.75 -15.29
C THR A 433 23.32 2.26 -15.05
N PRO A 434 23.85 1.88 -13.87
CA PRO A 434 24.09 0.47 -13.54
C PRO A 434 22.82 -0.41 -13.66
N PHE A 435 21.67 0.11 -13.22
CA PHE A 435 20.38 -0.58 -13.30
C PHE A 435 19.96 -0.87 -14.75
N GLN A 436 20.10 0.11 -15.65
CA GLN A 436 19.82 -0.07 -17.07
C GLN A 436 20.79 -1.09 -17.73
N LYS A 437 22.07 -1.11 -17.31
CA LYS A 437 23.04 -2.11 -17.78
C LYS A 437 22.65 -3.52 -17.35
N GLU A 438 22.16 -3.69 -16.13
CA GLU A 438 21.68 -4.98 -15.62
C GLU A 438 20.48 -5.49 -16.43
N ALA A 439 19.52 -4.61 -16.75
CA ALA A 439 18.38 -4.95 -17.60
C ALA A 439 18.84 -5.41 -19.01
N LEU A 440 19.78 -4.69 -19.63
CA LEU A 440 20.35 -5.04 -20.93
C LEU A 440 21.13 -6.35 -20.90
N PHE A 441 21.95 -6.57 -19.87
CA PHE A 441 22.72 -7.79 -19.70
C PHE A 441 21.81 -9.01 -19.54
N THR A 442 20.75 -8.86 -18.76
CA THR A 442 19.74 -9.91 -18.56
C THR A 442 19.02 -10.24 -19.87
N ALA A 443 18.57 -9.23 -20.62
CA ALA A 443 17.94 -9.42 -21.93
C ALA A 443 18.87 -10.14 -22.93
N ALA A 444 20.14 -9.71 -23.01
CA ALA A 444 21.13 -10.32 -23.89
C ALA A 444 21.43 -11.78 -23.51
N SER A 445 21.49 -12.08 -22.21
CA SER A 445 21.69 -13.43 -21.71
C SER A 445 20.54 -14.37 -22.10
N ILE A 446 19.28 -13.91 -21.98
CA ILE A 446 18.10 -14.69 -22.38
C ILE A 446 18.10 -14.96 -23.90
N VAL A 447 18.46 -13.96 -24.71
CA VAL A 447 18.57 -14.11 -26.17
C VAL A 447 19.67 -15.12 -26.53
N SER A 448 20.84 -15.03 -25.89
CA SER A 448 21.98 -15.92 -26.15
C SER A 448 21.73 -17.37 -25.74
N GLN A 449 20.86 -17.64 -24.76
CA GLN A 449 20.52 -19.01 -24.36
C GLN A 449 19.55 -19.71 -25.31
N LYS A 450 18.87 -18.95 -26.18
CA LYS A 450 17.90 -19.47 -27.16
C LYS A 450 18.42 -19.45 -28.61
N SER A 451 19.60 -18.88 -28.85
CA SER A 451 20.36 -19.01 -30.10
C SER A 451 21.24 -20.25 -30.07
#